data_AF-A0A835S7S9-F1
#
_entry.id   AF-A0A835S7S9-F1
#
_cell.length_a   1.000
_cell.length_b   1.000
_cell.length_c   1.000
_cell.angle_alpha   90.00
_cell.angle_beta   90.00
_cell.angle_gamma   90.00
#
_symmetry.space_group_name_H-M   'P 1'
#
loop_
_entity.id
_entity.type
_entity.pdbx_description
1 polymer ?
#
loop_
_entity_poly.entity_id
_entity_poly.type
_entity_poly.pdbx_seq_one_letter_code
_entity_poly.pdbx_strand_id
1 'polypeptide(L)'
;MGLGKKVILMLCCCTTHMPSYLMWPALLDSMTNIVDLLALLANPIGADGVNATIGGRFSALEEHIAAMKTDSLFYGTDFKLAPCCYPTNEKIAKECGFNSLSVRAVKELVTFRSDSMLKSPKILNAGRHLSATEFHHILQEAGNSSKCGETRKKEDVILLDVRNVYETRIGMFKVENVDTLDPKIRQYSDLATWMDDHSERLRNKKVLMLFQNFKKMVIEIDV
;
A
#
# COMPACT_ATOMS: atom_id res chain seq x y z
N MET A 1 25.15 -14.42 17.57
CA MET A 1 23.73 -14.02 17.58
C MET A 1 23.48 -13.10 16.39
N GLY A 2 22.78 -13.59 15.36
CA GLY A 2 22.60 -12.88 14.10
C GLY A 2 21.58 -11.75 14.21
N LEU A 3 22.05 -10.50 14.19
CA LEU A 3 21.19 -9.33 14.04
C LEU A 3 20.79 -9.17 12.56
N GLY A 4 19.70 -9.83 12.16
CA GLY A 4 19.06 -9.60 10.86
C GLY A 4 18.56 -8.15 10.75
N LYS A 5 18.72 -7.52 9.58
CA LYS A 5 18.11 -6.20 9.30
C LYS A 5 16.60 -6.36 9.37
N LYS A 6 15.89 -5.56 10.15
CA LYS A 6 14.43 -5.51 10.09
C LYS A 6 14.03 -4.37 9.15
N VAL A 7 12.88 -4.48 8.52
CA VAL A 7 12.37 -3.52 7.54
C VAL A 7 11.11 -2.88 8.12
N ILE A 8 11.11 -1.57 8.25
CA ILE A 8 9.91 -0.77 8.40
C ILE A 8 9.37 -0.47 7.00
N LEU A 9 8.08 -0.68 6.81
CA LEU A 9 7.30 -0.09 5.76
C LEU A 9 6.34 0.92 6.39
N MET A 10 6.42 2.17 5.95
CA MET A 10 5.64 3.27 6.47
C MET A 10 4.96 3.99 5.31
N LEU A 11 3.63 3.91 5.28
CA LEU A 11 2.84 4.75 4.40
C LEU A 11 2.12 5.79 5.25
N CYS A 12 2.65 7.01 5.26
CA CYS A 12 2.09 8.15 5.97
C CYS A 12 1.42 9.10 4.97
N CYS A 13 0.10 9.05 4.86
CA CYS A 13 -0.64 10.07 4.11
C CYS A 13 -0.90 11.23 5.08
N CYS A 14 -0.07 12.28 5.00
CA CYS A 14 -0.21 13.49 5.79
C CYS A 14 -1.09 14.48 5.01
N THR A 15 -2.37 14.57 5.33
CA THR A 15 -3.21 15.69 4.89
C THR A 15 -2.86 16.93 5.72
N THR A 16 -1.65 17.46 5.56
CA THR A 16 -1.27 18.66 6.30
C THR A 16 -1.71 19.89 5.51
N HIS A 17 -2.27 20.87 6.20
CA HIS A 17 -2.51 22.21 5.66
C HIS A 17 -1.20 23.03 5.54
N MET A 18 -0.03 22.38 5.62
CA MET A 18 1.25 23.06 5.51
C MET A 18 1.64 23.27 4.05
N PRO A 19 2.08 24.49 3.68
CA PRO A 19 2.63 24.73 2.36
C PRO A 19 3.82 23.80 2.10
N SER A 20 3.86 23.18 0.91
CA SER A 20 4.85 22.18 0.53
C SER A 20 6.29 22.59 0.89
N TYR A 21 6.67 23.84 0.65
CA TYR A 21 8.02 24.37 0.89
C TYR A 21 8.51 24.34 2.36
N LEU A 22 7.61 24.33 3.36
CA LEU A 22 7.97 24.20 4.79
C LEU A 22 7.94 22.74 5.27
N MET A 23 7.12 21.92 4.61
CA MET A 23 6.98 20.51 4.93
C MET A 23 8.24 19.71 4.54
N TRP A 24 8.87 20.07 3.42
CA TRP A 24 10.03 19.38 2.86
C TRP A 24 11.25 19.28 3.79
N PRO A 25 11.76 20.39 4.37
CA PRO A 25 12.94 20.32 5.22
C PRO A 25 12.65 19.63 6.55
N ALA A 26 11.47 19.85 7.15
CA ALA A 26 11.08 19.23 8.42
C ALA A 26 10.90 17.71 8.30
N LEU A 27 10.24 17.24 7.22
CA LEU A 27 10.12 15.81 6.94
C LEU A 27 11.48 15.17 6.66
N LEU A 28 12.32 15.83 5.85
CA LEU A 28 13.64 15.31 5.54
C LEU A 28 14.49 15.20 6.82
N ASP A 29 14.52 16.25 7.64
CA ASP A 29 15.29 16.27 8.89
C ASP A 29 14.82 15.17 9.87
N SER A 30 13.50 15.01 10.03
CA SER A 30 12.90 13.93 10.84
C SER A 30 13.25 12.53 10.32
N MET A 31 13.39 12.37 9.00
CA MET A 31 13.78 11.09 8.36
C MET A 31 15.29 10.84 8.35
N THR A 32 16.13 11.87 8.36
CA THR A 32 17.60 11.73 8.24
C THR A 32 18.36 11.75 9.56
N ASN A 33 17.74 12.19 10.65
CA ASN A 33 18.41 12.39 11.95
C ASN A 33 18.80 11.11 12.72
N ILE A 34 18.73 9.91 12.12
CA ILE A 34 19.07 8.65 12.80
C ILE A 34 20.32 8.01 12.21
N VAL A 35 21.39 8.10 12.98
CA VAL A 35 22.62 7.34 12.84
C VAL A 35 22.29 5.86 13.08
N ASP A 36 22.64 4.97 12.13
CA ASP A 36 22.35 3.52 12.07
C ASP A 36 21.16 3.06 11.21
N LEU A 37 20.51 3.98 10.49
CA LEU A 37 19.65 3.61 9.37
C LEU A 37 20.51 3.09 8.21
N LEU A 38 20.40 1.79 7.93
CA LEU A 38 21.24 1.11 6.94
C LEU A 38 20.74 1.32 5.51
N ALA A 39 19.48 1.73 5.34
CA ALA A 39 18.93 2.18 4.07
C ALA A 39 17.58 2.83 4.26
N LEU A 40 17.28 3.80 3.41
CA LEU A 40 15.97 4.43 3.34
C LEU A 40 15.67 4.60 1.87
N LEU A 41 14.72 3.84 1.34
CA LEU A 41 14.05 4.23 0.10
C LEU A 41 12.87 5.09 0.54
N ALA A 42 13.09 6.40 0.63
CA ALA A 42 12.01 7.36 0.54
C ALA A 42 11.55 7.38 -0.92
N ASN A 43 10.76 6.36 -1.24
CA ASN A 43 9.70 6.52 -2.20
C ASN A 43 8.65 7.48 -1.61
N PRO A 44 7.81 8.05 -2.45
CA PRO A 44 8.08 9.45 -2.66
C PRO A 44 7.31 10.35 -1.71
N ILE A 45 7.86 11.53 -1.46
CA ILE A 45 7.21 12.58 -0.69
C ILE A 45 6.44 13.44 -1.68
N GLY A 46 5.25 13.88 -1.33
CA GLY A 46 4.39 14.71 -2.17
C GLY A 46 3.60 15.67 -1.31
N ALA A 47 2.82 16.56 -1.94
CA ALA A 47 1.94 17.47 -1.21
C ALA A 47 0.95 16.73 -0.28
N ASP A 48 0.67 15.46 -0.59
CA ASP A 48 -0.29 14.61 0.13
C ASP A 48 0.36 13.71 1.22
N GLY A 49 1.70 13.75 1.41
CA GLY A 49 2.38 13.00 2.47
C GLY A 49 3.70 12.31 2.09
N VAL A 50 3.98 11.16 2.70
CA VAL A 50 5.23 10.38 2.61
C VAL A 50 4.96 8.88 2.49
N ASN A 51 5.66 8.19 1.58
CA ASN A 51 5.61 6.73 1.44
C ASN A 51 7.00 6.08 1.54
N ALA A 52 7.45 5.75 2.75
CA ALA A 52 8.81 5.32 2.99
C ALA A 52 8.96 3.82 3.31
N THR A 53 10.04 3.23 2.80
CA THR A 53 10.54 1.94 3.28
C THR A 53 11.92 2.14 3.89
N ILE A 54 12.06 1.77 5.16
CA ILE A 54 13.22 2.07 5.98
C ILE A 54 13.80 0.76 6.54
N GLY A 55 15.07 0.49 6.27
CA GLY A 55 15.77 -0.71 6.74
C GLY A 55 16.78 -0.38 7.84
N GLY A 56 16.76 -1.14 8.94
CA GLY A 56 17.63 -0.88 10.07
C GLY A 56 17.65 -1.98 11.13
N ARG A 57 18.40 -1.74 12.21
CA ARG A 57 18.34 -2.57 13.42
C ARG A 57 17.00 -2.34 14.13
N PHE A 58 16.47 -3.35 14.80
CA PHE A 58 15.15 -3.23 15.44
C PHE A 58 15.06 -2.07 16.44
N SER A 59 16.05 -1.95 17.34
CA SER A 59 16.08 -0.89 18.34
C SER A 59 16.09 0.50 17.70
N ALA A 60 16.92 0.69 16.67
CA ALA A 60 16.97 1.95 15.92
C ALA A 60 15.64 2.26 15.21
N LEU A 61 14.95 1.23 14.70
CA LEU A 61 13.64 1.36 14.06
C LEU A 61 12.54 1.69 15.09
N GLU A 62 12.58 1.12 16.30
CA GLU A 62 11.66 1.46 17.39
C GLU A 62 11.87 2.88 17.90
N GLU A 63 13.12 3.29 18.09
CA GLU A 63 13.49 4.67 18.44
C GLU A 63 13.01 5.66 17.38
N HIS A 64 13.16 5.32 16.10
CA HIS A 64 12.65 6.13 15.00
C HIS A 64 11.14 6.30 15.03
N ILE A 65 10.40 5.19 15.20
CA ILE A 65 8.93 5.23 15.32
C ILE A 65 8.51 6.09 16.51
N ALA A 66 9.19 5.96 17.65
CA ALA A 66 8.90 6.76 18.83
C ALA A 66 9.14 8.25 18.56
N ALA A 67 10.25 8.61 17.92
CA ALA A 67 10.58 9.98 17.56
C ALA A 67 9.52 10.57 16.62
N MET A 68 9.16 9.89 15.53
CA MET A 68 8.14 10.38 14.59
C MET A 68 6.76 10.53 15.24
N LYS A 69 6.38 9.64 16.16
CA LYS A 69 5.10 9.75 16.88
C LYS A 69 5.00 11.00 17.76
N THR A 70 6.11 11.63 18.12
CA THR A 70 6.09 12.90 18.87
C THR A 70 5.76 14.10 17.99
N ASP A 71 6.00 13.98 16.69
CA ASP A 71 5.68 15.00 15.70
C ASP A 71 4.22 14.87 15.25
N SER A 72 3.49 15.98 15.34
CA SER A 72 2.06 16.05 14.98
C SER A 72 1.81 15.75 13.51
N LEU A 73 2.81 15.92 12.64
CA LEU A 73 2.75 15.55 11.24
C LEU A 73 2.46 14.06 11.08
N PHE A 74 3.07 13.19 11.88
CA PHE A 74 2.93 11.73 11.75
C PHE A 74 1.82 11.15 12.65
N TYR A 75 0.94 11.99 13.21
CA TYR A 75 -0.17 11.51 14.02
C TYR A 75 -1.08 10.55 13.23
N GLY A 76 -1.40 9.39 13.80
CA GLY A 76 -2.23 8.37 13.15
C GLY A 76 -1.53 7.56 12.05
N THR A 77 -0.20 7.69 11.91
CA THR A 77 0.58 6.88 10.95
C THR A 77 0.57 5.39 11.30
N ASP A 78 0.34 4.56 10.28
CA ASP A 78 0.39 3.10 10.37
C ASP A 78 1.82 2.60 10.06
N PHE A 79 2.63 2.44 11.11
CA PHE A 79 3.98 1.89 11.01
C PHE A 79 3.95 0.37 10.98
N LYS A 80 4.46 -0.24 9.91
CA LYS A 80 4.51 -1.70 9.76
C LYS A 80 5.95 -2.19 9.85
N LEU A 81 6.19 -3.11 10.78
CA LEU A 81 7.49 -3.74 10.99
C LEU A 81 7.46 -5.16 10.41
N ALA A 82 8.42 -5.47 9.55
CA ALA A 82 8.64 -6.80 9.02
C ALA A 82 10.09 -7.26 9.30
N PRO A 83 10.31 -8.48 9.81
CA PRO A 83 11.66 -9.02 9.94
C PRO A 83 12.24 -9.30 8.55
N CYS A 84 13.54 -9.03 8.37
CA CYS A 84 14.27 -9.45 7.18
C CYS A 84 15.58 -10.14 7.61
N CYS A 85 16.03 -11.08 6.79
CA CYS A 85 17.31 -11.76 7.01
C CYS A 85 18.44 -10.94 6.38
N TYR A 86 19.67 -11.12 6.87
CA TYR A 86 20.82 -10.51 6.22
C TYR A 86 20.91 -11.06 4.78
N PRO A 87 21.14 -10.21 3.76
CA PRO A 87 21.37 -10.69 2.42
C PRO A 87 22.55 -11.67 2.46
N THR A 88 22.32 -12.91 2.02
CA THR A 88 23.30 -14.00 2.20
C THR A 88 24.60 -13.77 1.44
N ASN A 89 24.63 -12.81 0.51
CA ASN A 89 25.84 -12.34 -0.15
C ASN A 89 25.68 -10.88 -0.65
N GLU A 90 26.78 -10.28 -1.09
CA GLU A 90 26.81 -8.90 -1.62
C GLU A 90 25.95 -8.69 -2.87
N LYS A 91 25.78 -9.73 -3.69
CA LYS A 91 24.94 -9.65 -4.90
C LYS A 91 23.48 -9.46 -4.50
N ILE A 92 22.98 -10.25 -3.55
CA ILE A 92 21.63 -10.10 -2.99
C ILE A 92 21.52 -8.75 -2.28
N ALA A 93 22.55 -8.30 -1.56
CA ALA A 93 22.54 -6.99 -0.91
C ALA A 93 22.39 -5.83 -1.92
N LYS A 94 23.05 -5.93 -3.08
CA LYS A 94 22.89 -4.98 -4.20
C LYS A 94 21.52 -5.09 -4.87
N GLU A 95 21.03 -6.30 -5.11
CA GLU A 95 19.71 -6.56 -5.72
C GLU A 95 18.55 -6.14 -4.81
N CYS A 96 18.71 -6.22 -3.48
CA CYS A 96 17.74 -5.70 -2.53
C CYS A 96 17.59 -4.17 -2.62
N GLY A 97 18.52 -3.45 -3.23
CA GLY A 97 18.41 -2.00 -3.49
C GLY A 97 18.50 -1.09 -2.25
N PHE A 98 18.68 -1.66 -1.07
CA PHE A 98 18.73 -0.95 0.22
C PHE A 98 20.16 -0.85 0.74
N ASN A 99 21.03 -0.16 0.00
CA ASN A 99 22.43 0.06 0.38
C ASN A 99 22.74 1.53 0.75
N SER A 100 21.79 2.43 0.51
CA SER A 100 21.93 3.86 0.72
C SER A 100 20.57 4.49 0.96
N LEU A 101 20.59 5.70 1.51
CA LEU A 101 19.42 6.57 1.66
C LEU A 101 19.16 7.29 0.33
N SER A 102 17.97 7.13 -0.23
CA SER A 102 17.48 7.82 -1.42
C SER A 102 16.12 8.43 -1.12
N VAL A 103 16.02 9.75 -1.27
CA VAL A 103 14.78 10.52 -1.09
C VAL A 103 14.37 11.12 -2.43
N ARG A 104 13.13 10.90 -2.85
CA ARG A 104 12.59 11.49 -4.08
C ARG A 104 11.36 12.32 -3.79
N ALA A 105 11.39 13.57 -4.26
CA ALA A 105 10.21 14.40 -4.35
C ALA A 105 9.38 14.05 -5.59
N VAL A 106 8.07 13.88 -5.44
CA VAL A 106 7.16 13.59 -6.54
C VAL A 106 5.88 14.41 -6.46
N LYS A 107 5.08 14.31 -7.54
CA LYS A 107 3.73 14.85 -7.61
C LYS A 107 2.70 13.98 -6.89
N GLU A 108 2.78 12.65 -7.03
CA GLU A 108 1.85 11.68 -6.42
C GLU A 108 2.61 10.58 -5.64
N LEU A 109 2.20 10.30 -4.40
CA LEU A 109 2.85 9.27 -3.55
C LEU A 109 2.84 7.87 -4.18
N VAL A 110 1.77 7.57 -4.91
CA VAL A 110 1.59 6.37 -5.72
C VAL A 110 0.91 6.81 -7.01
N THR A 111 1.59 6.67 -8.14
CA THR A 111 1.07 7.13 -9.43
C THR A 111 -0.06 6.22 -9.91
N PHE A 112 -1.29 6.71 -9.89
CA PHE A 112 -2.48 5.97 -10.34
C PHE A 112 -2.80 6.16 -11.82
N ARG A 113 -2.38 7.30 -12.38
CA ARG A 113 -2.65 7.67 -13.76
C ARG A 113 -1.40 8.26 -14.40
N SER A 114 -1.13 7.88 -15.65
CA SER A 114 0.03 8.35 -16.40
C SER A 114 -0.23 9.68 -17.10
N ASP A 115 -1.51 10.01 -17.33
CA ASP A 115 -1.97 11.30 -17.79
C ASP A 115 -1.85 12.33 -16.66
N SER A 116 -1.15 13.44 -16.94
CA SER A 116 -0.93 14.51 -15.98
C SER A 116 -2.25 15.27 -15.73
N MET A 117 -3.11 14.73 -14.88
CA MET A 117 -4.23 15.48 -14.36
C MET A 117 -3.66 16.71 -13.63
N LEU A 118 -4.02 17.92 -14.09
CA LEU A 118 -3.56 19.19 -13.51
C LEU A 118 -4.03 19.38 -12.06
N LYS A 119 -4.95 18.54 -11.59
CA LYS A 119 -5.48 18.51 -10.22
C LYS A 119 -5.69 17.07 -9.78
N SER A 120 -5.22 16.73 -8.58
CA SER A 120 -5.53 15.46 -7.94
C SER A 120 -7.05 15.26 -7.90
N PRO A 121 -7.57 14.06 -8.22
CA PRO A 121 -9.00 13.80 -8.19
C PRO A 121 -9.55 14.06 -6.79
N LYS A 122 -10.64 14.83 -6.69
CA LYS A 122 -11.35 14.99 -5.42
C LYS A 122 -11.95 13.63 -5.05
N ILE A 123 -11.50 13.07 -3.94
CA ILE A 123 -12.03 11.83 -3.39
C ILE A 123 -13.40 12.15 -2.78
N LEU A 124 -14.47 11.97 -3.55
CA LEU A 124 -15.85 12.19 -3.09
C LEU A 124 -16.42 10.92 -2.45
N ASN A 125 -16.16 9.75 -3.04
CA ASN A 125 -16.67 8.46 -2.60
C ASN A 125 -15.50 7.48 -2.44
N ALA A 126 -14.76 7.61 -1.33
CA ALA A 126 -13.69 6.67 -1.01
C ALA A 126 -14.26 5.28 -0.68
N GLY A 127 -13.55 4.22 -1.08
CA GLY A 127 -13.85 2.87 -0.61
C GLY A 127 -13.69 2.73 0.91
N ARG A 128 -14.42 1.78 1.50
CA ARG A 128 -14.32 1.46 2.92
C ARG A 128 -13.09 0.60 3.19
N HIS A 129 -12.24 1.02 4.12
CA HIS A 129 -11.12 0.19 4.58
C HIS A 129 -11.61 -0.97 5.45
N LEU A 130 -11.06 -2.17 5.22
CA LEU A 130 -11.34 -3.37 6.00
C LEU A 130 -10.13 -3.77 6.83
N SER A 131 -10.41 -4.24 8.05
CA SER A 131 -9.45 -5.06 8.79
C SER A 131 -9.22 -6.41 8.10
N ALA A 132 -8.14 -7.10 8.48
CA ALA A 132 -7.84 -8.42 7.94
C ALA A 132 -8.95 -9.44 8.23
N THR A 133 -9.55 -9.37 9.42
CA THR A 133 -10.63 -10.25 9.87
C THR A 133 -11.92 -10.00 9.09
N GLU A 134 -12.32 -8.74 8.93
CA GLU A 134 -13.51 -8.39 8.14
C GLU A 134 -13.36 -8.84 6.68
N PHE A 135 -12.21 -8.59 6.07
CA PHE A 135 -11.94 -9.01 4.70
C PHE A 135 -12.04 -10.54 4.55
N HIS A 136 -11.46 -11.30 5.48
CA HIS A 136 -11.55 -12.75 5.45
C HIS A 136 -12.99 -13.23 5.65
N HIS A 137 -13.74 -12.62 6.57
CA HIS A 137 -15.13 -12.94 6.83
C HIS A 137 -15.99 -12.74 5.57
N ILE A 138 -15.93 -11.56 4.94
CA ILE A 138 -16.71 -11.24 3.74
C ILE A 138 -16.37 -12.21 2.60
N LEU A 139 -15.08 -12.53 2.41
CA LEU A 139 -14.68 -13.51 1.39
C LEU A 139 -15.22 -14.92 1.66
N GLN A 140 -15.19 -15.38 2.92
CA GLN A 140 -15.70 -16.69 3.29
C GLN A 140 -17.23 -16.76 3.14
N GLU A 141 -17.94 -15.71 3.56
CA GLU A 141 -19.38 -15.61 3.37
C GLU A 141 -19.76 -15.65 1.88
N ALA A 142 -19.01 -14.96 1.03
CA ALA A 142 -19.19 -15.00 -0.41
C ALA A 142 -18.95 -16.40 -1.00
N GLY A 143 -17.91 -17.11 -0.56
CA GLY A 143 -17.59 -18.45 -1.07
C GLY A 143 -18.58 -19.55 -0.64
N ASN A 144 -19.08 -19.47 0.60
CA ASN A 144 -20.05 -20.43 1.15
C ASN A 144 -21.48 -20.21 0.63
N SER A 145 -21.73 -18.99 0.16
CA SER A 145 -23.03 -18.52 -0.31
C SER A 145 -23.54 -19.21 -1.58
N SER A 146 -22.68 -19.89 -2.32
CA SER A 146 -23.05 -20.58 -3.57
C SER A 146 -23.64 -21.99 -3.34
N LYS A 147 -23.76 -22.45 -2.09
CA LYS A 147 -24.28 -23.79 -1.75
C LYS A 147 -25.75 -23.85 -1.32
N CYS A 148 -26.41 -22.73 -1.03
CA CYS A 148 -27.81 -22.70 -0.61
C CYS A 148 -28.67 -21.91 -1.59
N GLY A 149 -29.59 -22.60 -2.26
CA GLY A 149 -30.54 -22.04 -3.24
C GLY A 149 -31.63 -21.18 -2.61
N GLU A 150 -31.26 -20.10 -1.92
CA GLU A 150 -32.19 -19.12 -1.37
C GLU A 150 -32.13 -17.79 -2.11
N THR A 151 -33.33 -17.30 -2.43
CA THR A 151 -33.71 -16.11 -3.19
C THR A 151 -33.41 -14.80 -2.46
N ARG A 152 -32.15 -14.56 -2.04
CA ARG A 152 -31.69 -13.19 -1.73
C ARG A 152 -31.01 -12.65 -2.98
N LYS A 153 -31.36 -11.41 -3.40
CA LYS A 153 -30.52 -10.63 -4.33
C LYS A 153 -29.14 -10.50 -3.69
N LYS A 154 -28.25 -11.44 -4.02
CA LYS A 154 -26.89 -11.45 -3.49
C LYS A 154 -26.08 -10.43 -4.27
N GLU A 155 -25.42 -9.53 -3.54
CA GLU A 155 -24.36 -8.73 -4.11
C GLU A 155 -23.26 -9.70 -4.55
N ASP A 156 -23.00 -9.76 -5.86
CA ASP A 156 -21.88 -10.51 -6.38
C ASP A 156 -20.59 -9.89 -5.84
N VAL A 157 -19.85 -10.68 -5.05
CA VAL A 157 -18.56 -10.26 -4.50
C VAL A 157 -17.47 -10.69 -5.49
N ILE A 158 -16.64 -9.72 -5.88
CA ILE A 158 -15.45 -9.97 -6.70
C ILE A 158 -14.22 -9.60 -5.88
N LEU A 159 -13.20 -10.46 -5.96
CA LEU A 159 -11.87 -10.14 -5.46
C LEU A 159 -11.03 -9.57 -6.61
N LEU A 160 -10.55 -8.34 -6.49
CA LEU A 160 -9.64 -7.71 -7.43
C LEU A 160 -8.25 -7.55 -6.81
N ASP A 161 -7.28 -8.28 -7.34
CA ASP A 161 -5.88 -8.17 -6.92
C ASP A 161 -5.18 -7.09 -7.74
N VAL A 162 -5.06 -5.87 -7.19
CA VAL A 162 -4.48 -4.73 -7.92
C VAL A 162 -2.97 -4.61 -7.75
N ARG A 163 -2.32 -5.65 -7.23
CA ARG A 163 -0.86 -5.72 -7.13
C ARG A 163 -0.23 -5.92 -8.50
N ASN A 164 1.06 -5.62 -8.60
CA ASN A 164 1.74 -5.83 -9.87
C ASN A 164 1.94 -7.33 -10.16
N VAL A 165 2.20 -7.65 -11.43
CA VAL A 165 2.37 -9.03 -11.92
C VAL A 165 3.51 -9.80 -11.24
N TYR A 166 4.52 -9.12 -10.72
CA TYR A 166 5.62 -9.78 -10.00
C TYR A 166 5.14 -10.28 -8.64
N GLU A 167 4.27 -9.53 -7.97
CA GLU A 167 3.71 -9.88 -6.68
C GLU A 167 2.66 -10.99 -6.79
N THR A 168 1.75 -10.91 -7.76
CA THR A 168 0.69 -11.92 -7.92
C THR A 168 1.24 -13.29 -8.31
N ARG A 169 2.38 -13.33 -9.02
CA ARG A 169 3.12 -14.57 -9.31
C ARG A 169 3.71 -15.25 -8.08
N ILE A 170 4.02 -14.52 -7.02
CA ILE A 170 4.50 -15.11 -5.76
C ILE A 170 3.35 -15.82 -5.06
N GLY A 171 2.16 -15.21 -5.06
CA GLY A 171 0.96 -15.80 -4.49
C GLY A 171 -0.23 -14.87 -4.52
N MET A 172 -1.41 -15.47 -4.58
CA MET A 172 -2.70 -14.78 -4.67
C MET A 172 -3.72 -15.47 -3.77
N PHE A 173 -4.61 -14.67 -3.16
CA PHE A 173 -5.75 -15.21 -2.44
C PHE A 173 -6.72 -15.86 -3.42
N LYS A 174 -7.16 -17.07 -3.11
CA LYS A 174 -8.20 -17.78 -3.86
C LYS A 174 -9.22 -18.30 -2.87
N VAL A 175 -10.48 -18.08 -3.17
CA VAL A 175 -11.61 -18.62 -2.42
C VAL A 175 -12.54 -19.29 -3.42
N GLU A 176 -12.99 -20.49 -3.10
CA GLU A 176 -13.93 -21.21 -3.94
C GLU A 176 -15.21 -20.40 -4.13
N ASN A 177 -15.74 -20.36 -5.35
CA ASN A 177 -16.95 -19.64 -5.74
C ASN A 177 -16.91 -18.11 -5.62
N VAL A 178 -15.72 -17.50 -5.47
CA VAL A 178 -15.53 -16.05 -5.59
C VAL A 178 -14.67 -15.75 -6.82
N ASP A 179 -15.20 -14.96 -7.77
CA ASP A 179 -14.43 -14.57 -8.96
C ASP A 179 -13.25 -13.69 -8.53
N THR A 180 -12.04 -14.07 -8.94
CA THR A 180 -10.80 -13.36 -8.62
C THR A 180 -10.20 -12.80 -9.90
N LEU A 181 -10.16 -11.48 -9.98
CA LEU A 181 -9.59 -10.74 -11.11
C LEU A 181 -8.15 -10.36 -10.81
N ASP A 182 -7.25 -10.75 -11.71
CA ASP A 182 -5.84 -10.36 -11.73
C ASP A 182 -5.58 -9.54 -13.01
N PRO A 183 -5.46 -8.21 -12.91
CA PRO A 183 -5.16 -7.33 -14.03
C PRO A 183 -3.81 -7.60 -14.72
N LYS A 184 -2.88 -8.28 -14.02
CA LYS A 184 -1.51 -8.53 -14.51
C LYS A 184 -0.75 -7.26 -14.91
N ILE A 185 -1.05 -6.15 -14.26
CA ILE A 185 -0.42 -4.84 -14.52
C ILE A 185 1.06 -4.86 -14.12
N ARG A 186 1.89 -4.13 -14.87
CA ARG A 186 3.33 -3.99 -14.54
C ARG A 186 3.58 -2.87 -13.55
N GLN A 187 2.80 -1.80 -13.65
CA GLN A 187 2.86 -0.62 -12.80
C GLN A 187 1.43 -0.21 -12.41
N TYR A 188 1.28 0.43 -11.26
CA TYR A 188 -0.03 0.80 -10.72
C TYR A 188 -0.79 1.79 -11.62
N SER A 189 -0.09 2.61 -12.40
CA SER A 189 -0.70 3.54 -13.34
C SER A 189 -1.47 2.88 -14.49
N ASP A 190 -1.20 1.60 -14.77
CA ASP A 190 -1.92 0.83 -15.80
C ASP A 190 -3.31 0.36 -15.29
N LEU A 191 -3.55 0.40 -13.97
CA LEU A 191 -4.79 -0.07 -13.37
C LEU A 191 -6.00 0.73 -13.85
N ALA A 192 -5.86 2.05 -14.02
CA ALA A 192 -6.96 2.90 -14.45
C ALA A 192 -7.51 2.47 -15.81
N THR A 193 -6.64 2.28 -16.80
CA THR A 193 -7.02 1.78 -18.13
C THR A 193 -7.64 0.39 -18.04
N TRP A 194 -7.05 -0.51 -17.25
CA TRP A 194 -7.60 -1.85 -17.07
C TRP A 194 -9.03 -1.82 -16.48
N MET A 195 -9.27 -0.97 -15.49
CA MET A 195 -10.59 -0.81 -14.88
C MET A 195 -11.63 -0.27 -15.86
N ASP A 196 -11.23 0.70 -16.71
CA ASP A 196 -12.10 1.26 -17.73
C ASP A 196 -12.52 0.17 -18.75
N ASP A 197 -11.57 -0.63 -19.22
CA ASP A 197 -11.79 -1.74 -20.18
C ASP A 197 -12.64 -2.89 -19.59
N HIS A 198 -12.66 -3.04 -18.27
CA HIS A 198 -13.38 -4.11 -17.56
C HIS A 198 -14.55 -3.62 -16.72
N SER A 199 -14.99 -2.37 -16.94
CA SER A 199 -16.02 -1.71 -16.15
C SER A 199 -17.34 -2.50 -16.09
N GLU A 200 -17.74 -3.18 -17.17
CA GLU A 200 -18.93 -4.04 -17.19
C GLU A 200 -18.84 -5.21 -16.20
N ARG A 201 -17.65 -5.77 -15.98
CA ARG A 201 -17.44 -6.87 -15.02
C ARG A 201 -17.50 -6.40 -13.58
N LEU A 202 -17.27 -5.12 -13.33
CA LEU A 202 -17.19 -4.53 -11.99
C LEU A 202 -18.51 -3.86 -11.57
N ARG A 203 -19.36 -3.49 -12.53
CA ARG A 203 -20.61 -2.77 -12.31
C ARG A 203 -21.59 -3.56 -11.42
N ASN A 204 -22.23 -2.88 -10.46
CA ASN A 204 -23.23 -3.44 -9.55
C ASN A 204 -22.73 -4.62 -8.70
N LYS A 205 -21.41 -4.69 -8.47
CA LYS A 205 -20.77 -5.73 -7.68
C LYS A 205 -20.02 -5.12 -6.51
N LYS A 206 -19.89 -5.92 -5.45
CA LYS A 206 -19.06 -5.57 -4.31
C LYS A 206 -17.61 -5.94 -4.62
N VAL A 207 -16.76 -4.96 -4.89
CA VAL A 207 -15.36 -5.21 -5.26
C VAL A 207 -14.47 -5.12 -4.04
N LEU A 208 -13.85 -6.24 -3.67
CA LEU A 208 -12.82 -6.32 -2.65
C LEU A 208 -11.46 -6.14 -3.33
N MET A 209 -10.79 -5.03 -3.05
CA MET A 209 -9.48 -4.72 -3.62
C MET A 209 -8.34 -5.07 -2.66
N LEU A 210 -7.33 -5.78 -3.17
CA LEU A 210 -6.13 -6.16 -2.43
C LEU A 210 -4.91 -5.34 -2.87
N PHE A 211 -4.22 -4.74 -1.90
CA PHE A 211 -3.00 -3.97 -2.10
C PHE A 211 -1.80 -4.59 -1.37
N GLN A 212 -0.59 -4.27 -1.81
CA GLN A 212 0.67 -4.72 -1.21
C GLN A 212 0.84 -4.22 0.22
N ASN A 213 0.50 -2.95 0.46
CA ASN A 213 0.44 -2.38 1.79
C ASN A 213 -0.88 -2.85 2.41
N PHE A 214 -0.83 -3.61 3.51
CA PHE A 214 -1.94 -4.32 4.20
C PHE A 214 -3.27 -3.56 4.45
N LYS A 215 -3.46 -2.34 3.95
CA LYS A 215 -4.76 -1.70 3.78
C LYS A 215 -5.55 -2.44 2.70
N LYS A 216 -6.62 -3.11 3.12
CA LYS A 216 -7.60 -3.78 2.26
C LYS A 216 -8.78 -2.82 2.11
N MET A 217 -9.34 -2.70 0.91
CA MET A 217 -10.45 -1.78 0.66
C MET A 217 -11.61 -2.50 0.00
N VAL A 218 -12.84 -2.15 0.39
CA VAL A 218 -14.05 -2.43 -0.38
C VAL A 218 -14.38 -1.19 -1.18
N ILE A 219 -14.59 -1.37 -2.47
CA ILE A 219 -15.20 -0.35 -3.31
C ILE A 219 -16.52 -0.94 -3.79
N GLU A 220 -17.61 -0.29 -3.41
CA GLU A 220 -18.91 -0.50 -4.03
C GLU A 220 -18.96 0.43 -5.24
N ILE A 221 -19.02 -0.17 -6.42
CA ILE A 221 -19.04 0.57 -7.68
C ILE A 221 -20.51 0.74 -8.06
N ASP A 222 -21.09 1.82 -7.54
CA ASP A 222 -22.39 2.32 -7.98
C ASP A 222 -22.17 3.11 -9.28
N VAL A 223 -22.58 2.53 -10.42
CA VAL A 223 -22.70 3.25 -11.70
C VAL A 223 -24.09 3.08 -12.26
#